data_AF-A0A2E5L1X7-F1
#
_entry.id   AF-A0A2E5L1X7-F1
#
_cell.length_a   1.000
_cell.length_b   1.000
_cell.length_c   1.000
_cell.angle_alpha   90.00
_cell.angle_beta   90.00
_cell.angle_gamma   90.00
#
_symmetry.space_group_name_H-M   'P 1'
#
loop_
_entity.id
_entity.type
_entity.pdbx_description
1 polymer ?
#
loop_
_entity_poly.entity_id
_entity_poly.type
_entity_poly.pdbx_seq_one_letter_code
_entity_poly.pdbx_strand_id
1 'polypeptide(L)'
;MCKHQFVGTFVLRRLVVYRYRVRRVGESEIVSYAVLTSSDTGAAGKRVDTSGDAVVEIMDGAGHSLVDRVMLPDDVDQLGQQILNWCDSEDVDIVLTTGGTGLSSRDVMPEVTRELIDLEIPGMAEAMRAESLKVTPMAMISRNVVGARGPTLIINLPGSTGGVRDNLRVVLPVIEHAVEVLQDRHSGEHPV
;
A
#
# COMPACT_ATOMS: atom_id res chain seq x y z
N MET A 1 32.15 26.68 -47.24
CA MET A 1 32.24 27.20 -45.85
C MET A 1 30.83 27.45 -45.34
N CYS A 2 30.62 27.20 -44.04
CA CYS A 2 29.41 27.40 -43.22
C CYS A 2 28.20 26.46 -43.39
N LYS A 3 28.25 25.43 -42.54
CA LYS A 3 27.14 24.67 -41.97
C LYS A 3 26.16 25.62 -41.26
N HIS A 4 24.85 25.41 -41.42
CA HIS A 4 23.85 25.89 -40.46
C HIS A 4 23.26 24.67 -39.76
N GLN A 5 23.51 24.61 -38.46
CA GLN A 5 23.23 23.51 -37.56
C GLN A 5 21.94 23.87 -36.81
N PHE A 6 20.82 23.28 -37.19
CA PHE A 6 19.60 23.32 -36.39
C PHE A 6 19.80 22.36 -35.22
N VAL A 7 20.01 22.93 -34.03
CA VAL A 7 20.07 22.17 -32.78
C VAL A 7 18.62 21.98 -32.32
N GLY A 8 18.01 20.86 -32.69
CA GLY A 8 16.73 20.44 -32.16
C GLY A 8 16.92 19.88 -30.76
N THR A 9 16.38 20.55 -29.75
CA THR A 9 16.28 20.01 -28.39
C THR A 9 15.24 18.89 -28.40
N PHE A 10 15.67 17.66 -28.63
CA PHE A 10 14.86 16.47 -28.40
C PHE A 10 14.73 16.27 -26.88
N VAL A 11 13.59 16.69 -26.32
CA VAL A 11 13.18 16.26 -24.99
C VAL A 11 12.90 14.76 -25.09
N LEU A 12 13.82 13.93 -24.58
CA LEU A 12 13.62 12.49 -24.44
C LEU A 12 12.42 12.26 -23.51
N ARG A 13 11.24 12.05 -24.08
CA ARG A 13 10.14 11.40 -23.37
C ARG A 13 10.59 9.98 -23.07
N ARG A 14 10.74 9.67 -21.78
CA ARG A 14 11.01 8.34 -21.24
C ARG A 14 9.96 7.39 -21.83
N LEU A 15 10.40 6.44 -22.64
CA LEU A 15 9.55 5.37 -23.15
C LEU A 15 9.24 4.47 -21.95
N VAL A 16 8.04 4.61 -21.38
CA VAL A 16 7.54 3.69 -20.34
C VAL A 16 7.21 2.39 -21.07
N VAL A 17 8.06 1.39 -20.90
CA VAL A 17 7.80 0.04 -21.41
C VAL A 17 6.94 -0.64 -20.35
N TYR A 18 5.62 -0.58 -20.51
CA TYR A 18 4.70 -1.36 -19.68
C TYR A 18 5.04 -2.84 -19.85
N ARG A 19 5.51 -3.50 -18.78
CA ARG A 19 5.65 -4.95 -18.74
C ARG A 19 4.26 -5.56 -18.73
N TYR A 20 3.75 -5.92 -19.90
CA TYR A 20 2.54 -6.73 -20.01
C TYR A 20 2.82 -8.14 -19.45
N ARG A 21 2.20 -8.48 -18.33
CA ARG A 21 2.15 -9.85 -17.81
C ARG A 21 0.98 -10.56 -18.52
N VAL A 22 1.27 -11.49 -19.43
CA VAL A 22 0.25 -12.22 -20.20
C VAL A 22 -0.49 -13.19 -19.28
N ARG A 23 -1.82 -13.02 -19.14
CA ARG A 23 -2.70 -13.83 -18.27
C ARG A 23 -3.16 -15.15 -18.90
N ARG A 24 -3.38 -16.18 -18.07
CA ARG A 24 -4.30 -17.29 -18.38
C ARG A 24 -5.59 -17.13 -17.57
N VAL A 25 -6.72 -17.43 -18.19
CA VAL A 25 -8.02 -17.46 -17.54
C VAL A 25 -8.02 -18.52 -16.42
N GLY A 26 -8.22 -18.10 -15.16
CA GLY A 26 -8.40 -18.99 -14.01
C GLY A 26 -7.21 -19.15 -13.05
N GLU A 27 -6.11 -18.40 -13.22
CA GLU A 27 -5.02 -18.32 -12.23
C GLU A 27 -5.24 -17.08 -11.32
N SER A 28 -5.11 -17.25 -9.99
CA SER A 28 -5.09 -16.12 -9.04
C SER A 28 -3.78 -15.35 -9.22
N GLU A 29 -3.87 -14.03 -9.28
CA GLU A 29 -2.73 -13.14 -9.53
C GLU A 29 -1.85 -13.10 -8.28
N ILE A 30 -0.57 -13.44 -8.43
CA ILE A 30 0.42 -13.22 -7.36
C ILE A 30 0.65 -11.71 -7.26
N VAL A 31 0.03 -11.12 -6.25
CA VAL A 31 0.24 -9.74 -5.84
C VAL A 31 1.60 -9.60 -5.14
N SER A 32 2.35 -8.59 -5.53
CA SER A 32 3.63 -8.21 -4.91
C SER A 32 3.36 -7.15 -3.84
N TYR A 33 3.77 -7.37 -2.60
CA TYR A 33 3.42 -6.48 -1.49
C TYR A 33 4.62 -6.01 -0.69
N ALA A 34 4.51 -4.82 -0.10
CA ALA A 34 5.47 -4.27 0.85
C ALA A 34 4.82 -3.98 2.20
N VAL A 35 5.60 -4.09 3.29
CA VAL A 35 5.10 -3.92 4.65
C VAL A 35 5.85 -2.80 5.37
N LEU A 36 5.12 -1.80 5.88
CA LEU A 36 5.66 -0.74 6.72
C LEU A 36 5.07 -0.81 8.12
N THR A 37 5.92 -0.98 9.12
CA THR A 37 5.52 -0.81 10.52
C THR A 37 5.92 0.56 11.03
N SER A 38 4.93 1.37 11.43
CA SER A 38 5.14 2.68 12.08
C SER A 38 5.17 2.49 13.59
N SER A 39 6.34 2.68 14.19
CA SER A 39 6.50 2.61 15.65
C SER A 39 7.79 3.25 16.14
N ASP A 40 7.69 4.32 16.93
CA ASP A 40 8.84 4.93 17.61
C ASP A 40 9.63 3.91 18.48
N THR A 41 8.91 3.08 19.24
CA THR A 41 9.55 2.10 20.14
C THR A 41 10.12 0.90 19.39
N GLY A 42 9.45 0.46 18.33
CA GLY A 42 9.94 -0.59 17.45
C GLY A 42 11.22 -0.17 16.73
N ALA A 43 11.21 1.01 16.09
CA ALA A 43 12.36 1.56 15.37
C ALA A 43 13.58 1.78 16.30
N ALA A 44 13.35 2.04 17.59
CA ALA A 44 14.40 2.12 18.60
C ALA A 44 14.90 0.74 19.11
N GLY A 45 14.44 -0.37 18.53
CA GLY A 45 14.83 -1.74 18.90
C GLY A 45 14.26 -2.22 20.23
N LYS A 46 13.25 -1.54 20.77
CA LYS A 46 12.67 -1.84 22.10
C LYS A 46 11.46 -2.76 22.05
N ARG A 47 10.97 -3.09 20.86
CA ARG A 47 9.80 -3.94 20.63
C ARG A 47 9.99 -4.79 19.38
N VAL A 48 9.53 -6.04 19.44
CA VAL A 48 9.48 -6.95 18.28
C VAL A 48 8.29 -6.61 17.39
N ASP A 49 8.47 -6.67 16.08
CA ASP A 49 7.45 -6.34 15.09
C ASP A 49 6.43 -7.47 14.85
N THR A 50 5.68 -7.83 15.89
CA THR A 50 4.66 -8.89 15.82
C THR A 50 3.48 -8.53 14.91
N SER A 51 3.31 -7.26 14.56
CA SER A 51 2.24 -6.81 13.67
C SER A 51 2.65 -6.97 12.22
N GLY A 52 3.86 -6.54 11.85
CA GLY A 52 4.44 -6.82 10.53
C GLY A 52 4.60 -8.31 10.28
N ASP A 53 4.98 -9.11 11.30
CA ASP A 53 5.06 -10.57 11.18
C ASP A 53 3.71 -11.19 10.79
N ALA A 54 2.61 -10.69 11.37
CA ALA A 54 1.28 -11.18 11.08
C ALA A 54 0.79 -10.77 9.67
N VAL A 55 1.22 -9.61 9.16
CA VAL A 55 0.97 -9.23 7.76
C VAL A 55 1.64 -10.22 6.83
N VAL A 56 2.93 -10.48 7.04
CA VAL A 56 3.72 -11.41 6.20
C VAL A 56 3.12 -12.82 6.24
N GLU A 57 2.81 -13.33 7.44
CA GLU A 57 2.17 -14.65 7.59
C GLU A 57 0.89 -14.79 6.79
N ILE A 58 0.00 -13.78 6.83
CA ILE A 58 -1.29 -13.84 6.13
C ILE A 58 -1.11 -13.72 4.62
N MET A 59 -0.30 -12.77 4.16
CA MET A 59 -0.11 -12.51 2.74
C MET A 59 0.66 -13.64 2.05
N ASP A 60 1.73 -14.15 2.66
CA ASP A 60 2.46 -15.32 2.15
C ASP A 60 1.56 -16.57 2.19
N GLY A 61 0.77 -16.74 3.25
CA GLY A 61 -0.20 -17.82 3.37
C GLY A 61 -1.31 -17.77 2.31
N ALA A 62 -1.58 -16.59 1.74
CA ALA A 62 -2.50 -16.38 0.63
C ALA A 62 -1.83 -16.54 -0.76
N GLY A 63 -0.52 -16.79 -0.81
CA GLY A 63 0.21 -16.98 -2.07
C GLY A 63 0.74 -15.69 -2.71
N HIS A 64 0.76 -14.58 -1.98
CA HIS A 64 1.34 -13.31 -2.42
C HIS A 64 2.84 -13.22 -2.12
N SER A 65 3.54 -12.28 -2.76
CA SER A 65 5.00 -12.19 -2.69
C SER A 65 5.47 -10.94 -1.97
N LEU A 66 6.22 -11.11 -0.88
CA LEU A 66 6.87 -10.00 -0.17
C LEU A 66 8.02 -9.43 -1.00
N VAL A 67 7.94 -8.14 -1.32
CA VAL A 67 8.99 -7.38 -2.01
C VAL A 67 9.96 -6.77 -1.02
N ASP A 68 9.42 -6.10 0.01
CA ASP A 68 10.20 -5.38 1.00
C ASP A 68 9.43 -5.22 2.31
N ARG A 69 10.16 -5.08 3.41
CA ARG A 69 9.60 -4.80 4.73
C ARG A 69 10.52 -3.90 5.52
N VAL A 70 9.94 -2.87 6.13
CA VAL A 70 10.68 -1.95 7.00
C VAL A 70 9.86 -1.53 8.21
N MET A 71 10.57 -1.19 9.28
CA MET A 71 10.02 -0.55 10.46
C MET A 71 10.64 0.83 10.61
N LEU A 72 9.80 1.86 10.73
CA LEU A 72 10.21 3.26 10.80
C LEU A 72 9.57 3.95 12.02
N PRO A 73 10.19 5.02 12.55
CA PRO A 73 9.57 5.84 13.58
C PRO A 73 8.31 6.54 13.05
N ASP A 74 7.50 7.08 13.96
CA ASP A 74 6.28 7.83 13.63
C ASP A 74 6.65 9.24 13.14
N ASP A 75 7.27 9.30 11.97
CA ASP A 75 7.85 10.48 11.33
C ASP A 75 7.30 10.66 9.91
N VAL A 76 6.56 11.75 9.69
CA VAL A 76 5.76 11.98 8.48
C VAL A 76 6.62 11.86 7.21
N ASP A 77 7.81 12.46 7.20
CA ASP A 77 8.68 12.50 6.03
C ASP A 77 9.25 11.12 5.71
N GLN A 78 9.75 10.38 6.71
CA GLN A 78 10.28 9.03 6.50
C GLN A 78 9.20 8.04 6.04
N LEU A 79 8.03 8.08 6.69
CA LEU A 79 6.90 7.22 6.33
C LEU A 79 6.44 7.52 4.90
N GLY A 80 6.24 8.80 4.58
CA GLY A 80 5.78 9.23 3.27
C GLY A 80 6.76 8.90 2.16
N GLN A 81 8.05 9.18 2.37
CA GLN A 81 9.09 8.91 1.38
C GLN A 81 9.22 7.41 1.09
N GLN A 82 9.11 6.56 2.12
CA GLN A 82 9.17 5.11 1.92
C GLN A 82 7.98 4.59 1.11
N ILE A 83 6.76 5.03 1.43
CA ILE A 83 5.55 4.65 0.68
C ILE A 83 5.67 5.11 -0.78
N LEU A 84 6.11 6.35 -1.02
CA LEU A 84 6.37 6.88 -2.35
C LEU A 84 7.36 6.03 -3.14
N ASN A 85 8.49 5.66 -2.52
CA ASN A 85 9.52 4.85 -3.17
C ASN A 85 8.97 3.51 -3.66
N TRP A 86 8.09 2.86 -2.89
CA TRP A 86 7.46 1.62 -3.30
C TRP A 86 6.38 1.81 -4.36
N CYS A 87 5.53 2.84 -4.24
CA CYS A 87 4.53 3.12 -5.27
C CYS A 87 5.16 3.46 -6.63
N ASP A 88 6.31 4.13 -6.61
CA ASP A 88 7.00 4.59 -7.82
C ASP A 88 8.00 3.53 -8.38
N SER A 89 8.16 2.35 -7.75
CA SER A 89 9.14 1.33 -8.17
C SER A 89 8.66 0.38 -9.27
N GLU A 90 7.36 0.33 -9.55
CA GLU A 90 6.69 -0.68 -10.42
C GLU A 90 6.79 -2.14 -9.93
N ASP A 91 7.46 -2.41 -8.80
CA ASP A 91 7.62 -3.74 -8.23
C ASP A 91 6.60 -4.05 -7.12
N VAL A 92 5.87 -3.05 -6.63
CA VAL A 92 4.92 -3.17 -5.50
C VAL A 92 3.49 -2.85 -5.93
N ASP A 93 2.64 -3.87 -5.87
CA ASP A 93 1.21 -3.78 -6.16
C ASP A 93 0.42 -3.28 -4.94
N ILE A 94 0.83 -3.69 -3.72
CA ILE A 94 0.17 -3.29 -2.47
C ILE A 94 1.18 -2.86 -1.41
N VAL A 95 0.95 -1.70 -0.80
CA VAL A 95 1.61 -1.25 0.43
C VAL A 95 0.68 -1.49 1.62
N LEU A 96 1.12 -2.30 2.56
CA LEU A 96 0.43 -2.58 3.82
C LEU A 96 1.16 -1.88 4.95
N THR A 97 0.50 -0.92 5.60
CA THR A 97 1.08 -0.25 6.77
C THR A 97 0.44 -0.77 8.06
N THR A 98 1.18 -0.79 9.17
CA THR A 98 0.65 -1.13 10.50
C THR A 98 1.19 -0.16 11.54
N GLY A 99 0.29 0.37 12.38
CA GLY A 99 0.61 1.39 13.39
C GLY A 99 0.28 2.80 12.92
N GLY A 100 0.27 3.74 13.87
CA GLY A 100 0.03 5.16 13.57
C GLY A 100 -1.41 5.54 13.21
N THR A 101 -2.40 4.66 13.44
CA THR A 101 -3.82 4.88 13.05
C THR A 101 -4.75 5.24 14.22
N GLY A 102 -4.21 5.45 15.41
CA GLY A 102 -4.97 5.77 16.63
C GLY A 102 -5.29 7.26 16.77
N LEU A 103 -5.48 7.70 18.03
CA LEU A 103 -5.82 9.08 18.39
C LEU A 103 -4.66 9.85 19.04
N SER A 104 -3.47 9.24 19.15
CA SER A 104 -2.28 9.92 19.68
C SER A 104 -1.85 11.05 18.75
N SER A 105 -1.19 12.07 19.29
CA SER A 105 -0.53 13.10 18.47
C SER A 105 0.62 12.55 17.62
N ARG A 106 1.09 11.33 17.92
CA ARG A 106 2.07 10.58 17.13
C ARG A 106 1.42 9.71 16.04
N ASP A 107 0.10 9.48 16.10
CA ASP A 107 -0.62 8.65 15.12
C ASP A 107 -0.90 9.46 13.84
N VAL A 108 0.04 9.40 12.88
CA VAL A 108 0.04 10.23 11.66
C VAL A 108 -0.14 9.44 10.36
N MET A 109 -0.24 8.10 10.41
CA MET A 109 -0.28 7.26 9.21
C MET A 109 -1.46 7.58 8.26
N PRO A 110 -2.69 7.85 8.76
CA PRO A 110 -3.80 8.28 7.91
C PRO A 110 -3.54 9.59 7.16
N GLU A 111 -2.90 10.56 7.79
CA GLU A 111 -2.53 11.85 7.19
C GLU A 111 -1.48 11.64 6.10
N VAL A 112 -0.40 10.93 6.42
CA VAL A 112 0.64 10.54 5.45
C VAL A 112 -0.01 9.88 4.24
N THR A 113 -0.89 8.90 4.45
CA THR A 113 -1.53 8.18 3.35
C THR A 113 -2.40 9.10 2.48
N ARG A 114 -3.22 9.96 3.10
CA ARG A 114 -4.10 10.88 2.34
C ARG A 114 -3.34 11.89 1.49
N GLU A 115 -2.14 12.30 1.91
CA GLU A 115 -1.30 13.21 1.13
C GLU A 115 -0.70 12.54 -0.12
N LEU A 116 -0.60 11.20 -0.14
CA LEU A 116 0.06 10.46 -1.22
C LEU A 116 -0.89 9.87 -2.27
N ILE A 117 -2.13 9.55 -1.87
CA ILE A 117 -3.11 8.89 -2.73
C ILE A 117 -3.75 9.84 -3.74
N ASP A 118 -4.07 9.32 -4.92
CA ASP A 118 -4.91 10.01 -5.93
C ASP A 118 -6.38 9.54 -5.92
N LEU A 119 -6.66 8.42 -5.24
CA LEU A 119 -7.99 7.85 -5.07
C LEU A 119 -8.14 7.31 -3.65
N GLU A 120 -9.13 7.81 -2.89
CA GLU A 120 -9.53 7.20 -1.62
C GLU A 120 -10.58 6.10 -1.85
N ILE A 121 -10.47 4.99 -1.11
CA ILE A 121 -11.34 3.81 -1.21
C ILE A 121 -12.03 3.61 0.16
N PRO A 122 -12.99 4.48 0.52
CA PRO A 122 -13.58 4.49 1.86
C PRO A 122 -14.30 3.18 2.19
N GLY A 123 -14.90 2.50 1.20
CA GLY A 123 -15.63 1.26 1.41
C GLY A 123 -14.80 0.13 2.03
N MET A 124 -13.51 0.01 1.68
CA MET A 124 -12.62 -0.98 2.31
C MET A 124 -12.32 -0.61 3.76
N ALA A 125 -12.06 0.67 4.04
CA ALA A 125 -11.83 1.15 5.40
C ALA A 125 -13.07 1.00 6.30
N GLU A 126 -14.26 1.25 5.74
CA GLU A 126 -15.55 1.06 6.41
C GLU A 126 -15.81 -0.41 6.73
N ALA A 127 -15.61 -1.32 5.77
CA ALA A 127 -15.78 -2.75 5.99
C ALA A 127 -14.84 -3.27 7.09
N MET A 128 -13.56 -2.87 7.03
CA MET A 128 -12.55 -3.15 8.05
C MET A 128 -12.99 -2.72 9.45
N ARG A 129 -13.46 -1.47 9.60
CA ARG A 129 -13.97 -0.96 10.88
C ARG A 129 -15.24 -1.68 11.32
N ALA A 130 -16.19 -1.92 10.42
CA ALA A 130 -17.47 -2.56 10.72
C ALA A 130 -17.29 -4.00 11.23
N GLU A 131 -16.42 -4.79 10.60
CA GLU A 131 -16.14 -6.15 11.05
C GLU A 131 -15.35 -6.16 12.36
N SER A 132 -14.36 -5.28 12.49
CA SER A 132 -13.61 -5.14 13.75
C SER A 132 -14.52 -4.71 14.91
N LEU A 133 -15.56 -3.92 14.66
CA LEU A 133 -16.51 -3.44 15.68
C LEU A 133 -17.33 -4.58 16.29
N LYS A 134 -17.52 -5.69 15.56
CA LYS A 134 -18.15 -6.90 16.08
C LYS A 134 -17.28 -7.62 17.11
N VAL A 135 -15.97 -7.41 17.06
CA VAL A 135 -14.98 -8.00 17.97
C VAL A 135 -14.67 -7.05 19.13
N THR A 136 -14.50 -5.76 18.86
CA THR A 136 -14.13 -4.78 19.88
C THR A 136 -14.70 -3.38 19.60
N PRO A 137 -15.25 -2.68 20.62
CA PRO A 137 -15.72 -1.31 20.45
C PRO A 137 -14.59 -0.32 20.11
N MET A 138 -13.33 -0.67 20.41
CA MET A 138 -12.16 0.15 20.10
C MET A 138 -11.95 0.34 18.59
N ALA A 139 -12.55 -0.49 17.74
CA ALA A 139 -12.49 -0.31 16.29
C ALA A 139 -13.08 1.03 15.82
N MET A 140 -14.03 1.60 16.59
CA MET A 140 -14.70 2.86 16.25
C MET A 140 -13.76 4.06 16.20
N ILE A 141 -12.66 4.03 16.94
CA ILE A 141 -11.70 5.13 17.02
C ILE A 141 -10.51 4.95 16.07
N SER A 142 -10.48 3.87 15.28
CA SER A 142 -9.47 3.70 14.23
C SER A 142 -9.68 4.72 13.13
N ARG A 143 -8.59 5.39 12.73
CA ARG A 143 -8.58 6.37 11.65
C ARG A 143 -8.05 5.80 10.33
N ASN A 144 -8.02 4.48 10.20
CA ASN A 144 -7.47 3.80 9.01
C ASN A 144 -8.02 4.36 7.69
N VAL A 145 -7.11 4.48 6.72
CA VAL A 145 -7.38 4.90 5.35
C VAL A 145 -6.99 3.76 4.41
N VAL A 146 -7.77 3.63 3.35
CA VAL A 146 -7.42 2.83 2.19
C VAL A 146 -7.52 3.73 0.97
N GLY A 147 -6.54 3.65 0.09
CA GLY A 147 -6.54 4.40 -1.15
C GLY A 147 -5.53 3.85 -2.13
N ALA A 148 -5.41 4.50 -3.28
CA ALA A 148 -4.48 4.13 -4.32
C ALA A 148 -3.64 5.33 -4.77
N ARG A 149 -2.42 5.03 -5.18
CA ARG A 149 -1.51 5.93 -5.88
C ARG A 149 -1.09 5.25 -7.17
N GLY A 150 -1.53 5.77 -8.31
CA GLY A 150 -1.37 5.12 -9.60
C GLY A 150 -1.96 3.69 -9.56
N PRO A 151 -1.16 2.67 -9.92
CA PRO A 151 -1.61 1.27 -9.86
C PRO A 151 -1.46 0.63 -8.47
N THR A 152 -0.83 1.29 -7.49
CA THR A 152 -0.52 0.70 -6.18
C THR A 152 -1.62 0.96 -5.16
N LEU A 153 -2.12 -0.10 -4.53
CA LEU A 153 -3.07 -0.04 -3.42
C LEU A 153 -2.33 0.20 -2.10
N ILE A 154 -2.87 1.07 -1.23
CA ILE A 154 -2.31 1.37 0.09
C ILE A 154 -3.38 1.11 1.14
N ILE A 155 -3.09 0.25 2.13
CA ILE A 155 -4.01 -0.13 3.21
C ILE A 155 -3.35 0.15 4.55
N ASN A 156 -3.97 1.03 5.37
CA ASN A 156 -3.54 1.22 6.75
C ASN A 156 -4.22 0.22 7.69
N LEU A 157 -3.43 -0.61 8.34
CA LEU A 157 -3.87 -1.58 9.33
C LEU A 157 -3.61 -1.05 10.76
N PRO A 158 -4.39 -1.50 11.76
CA PRO A 158 -4.12 -1.16 13.15
C PRO A 158 -2.72 -1.59 13.61
N GLY A 159 -2.20 -0.96 14.68
CA GLY A 159 -0.88 -1.29 15.23
C GLY A 159 -0.81 -2.55 16.09
N SER A 160 -1.96 -3.12 16.50
CA SER A 160 -2.01 -4.37 17.26
C SER A 160 -2.06 -5.58 16.33
N THR A 161 -1.38 -6.67 16.71
CA THR A 161 -1.39 -7.93 15.94
C THR A 161 -2.81 -8.47 15.73
N GLY A 162 -3.68 -8.39 16.74
CA GLY A 162 -5.09 -8.77 16.58
C GLY A 162 -5.83 -7.90 15.55
N GLY A 163 -5.65 -6.58 15.63
CA GLY A 163 -6.24 -5.65 14.68
C GLY A 163 -5.76 -5.88 13.24
N VAL A 164 -4.47 -6.16 13.04
CA VAL A 164 -3.94 -6.58 11.72
C VAL A 164 -4.69 -7.80 11.20
N ARG A 165 -4.79 -8.87 11.99
CA ARG A 165 -5.44 -10.11 11.57
C ARG A 165 -6.92 -9.91 11.24
N ASP A 166 -7.63 -9.18 12.10
CA ASP A 166 -9.06 -8.89 11.92
C ASP A 166 -9.29 -8.08 10.64
N ASN A 167 -8.49 -7.04 10.40
CA ASN A 167 -8.68 -6.13 9.28
C ASN A 167 -8.22 -6.75 7.96
N LEU A 168 -7.06 -7.39 7.93
CA LEU A 168 -6.50 -7.97 6.71
C LEU A 168 -7.38 -9.12 6.20
N ARG A 169 -7.96 -9.94 7.09
CA ARG A 169 -8.92 -10.99 6.71
C ARG A 169 -10.15 -10.45 5.97
N VAL A 170 -10.58 -9.23 6.26
CA VAL A 170 -11.77 -8.62 5.66
C VAL A 170 -11.49 -8.19 4.22
N VAL A 171 -10.30 -7.66 3.96
CA VAL A 171 -9.94 -7.11 2.65
C VAL A 171 -9.27 -8.14 1.74
N LEU A 172 -8.63 -9.17 2.31
CA LEU A 172 -7.93 -10.22 1.55
C LEU A 172 -8.75 -10.80 0.38
N PRO A 173 -10.07 -11.07 0.50
CA PRO A 173 -10.84 -11.63 -0.62
C PRO A 173 -10.97 -10.71 -1.84
N VAL A 174 -10.68 -9.42 -1.72
CA VAL A 174 -10.86 -8.44 -2.81
C VAL A 174 -9.56 -7.81 -3.31
N ILE A 175 -8.41 -8.08 -2.67
CA ILE A 175 -7.17 -7.36 -3.01
C ILE A 175 -6.66 -7.67 -4.42
N GLU A 176 -6.76 -8.91 -4.90
CA GLU A 176 -6.33 -9.28 -6.26
C GLU A 176 -7.13 -8.50 -7.31
N HIS A 177 -8.46 -8.49 -7.17
CA HIS A 177 -9.33 -7.77 -8.09
C HIS A 177 -9.16 -6.24 -7.97
N ALA A 178 -8.94 -5.71 -6.77
CA ALA A 178 -8.67 -4.29 -6.59
C ALA A 178 -7.39 -3.85 -7.30
N VAL A 179 -6.30 -4.63 -7.18
CA VAL A 179 -5.04 -4.39 -7.89
C VAL A 179 -5.24 -4.47 -9.39
N GLU A 180 -5.93 -5.49 -9.89
CA GLU A 180 -6.25 -5.64 -11.32
C GLU A 180 -6.95 -4.39 -11.87
N VAL A 181 -8.02 -3.93 -11.21
CA VAL A 181 -8.76 -2.73 -11.63
C VAL A 181 -7.91 -1.47 -11.59
N LEU A 182 -7.01 -1.33 -10.61
CA LEU A 182 -6.11 -0.18 -10.52
C LEU A 182 -5.06 -0.18 -11.63
N GLN A 183 -4.51 -1.35 -11.96
CA GLN A 183 -3.55 -1.51 -13.06
C GLN A 183 -4.21 -1.21 -14.41
N ASP A 184 -5.41 -1.72 -14.66
CA ASP A 184 -6.19 -1.47 -15.88
C ASP A 184 -6.56 0.03 -16.01
N ARG A 185 -7.00 0.65 -14.91
CA ARG A 185 -7.23 2.10 -14.85
C ARG A 185 -5.97 2.91 -15.19
N HIS A 186 -4.80 2.44 -14.78
CA HIS A 186 -3.52 3.12 -15.00
C HIS A 186 -2.98 2.93 -16.42
N SER A 187 -3.15 1.76 -17.03
CA SER A 187 -2.75 1.47 -18.40
C SER A 187 -3.65 2.14 -19.45
N GLY A 188 -4.87 2.54 -19.05
CA GLY A 188 -5.88 3.12 -19.93
C GLY A 188 -6.71 2.07 -20.69
N GLU A 189 -6.54 0.80 -20.36
CA GLU A 189 -7.38 -0.29 -20.82
C GLU A 189 -8.60 -0.37 -19.90
N HIS A 190 -9.73 0.20 -20.31
CA HIS A 190 -10.96 0.10 -19.52
C HIS A 190 -11.53 -1.33 -19.61
N PRO A 191 -11.71 -2.04 -18.47
CA PRO A 191 -12.57 -3.20 -18.44
C PRO A 191 -14.03 -2.70 -18.47
N VAL A 192 -14.79 -3.14 -19.47
CA VAL A 192 -16.25 -2.96 -19.56
C VAL A 192 -16.99 -4.10 -18.89
#